data_AF-A0A7J6QRC0-F1
#
_entry.id   AF-A0A7J6QRC0-F1
#
_cell.length_a   1.000
_cell.length_b   1.000
_cell.length_c   1.000
_cell.angle_alpha   90.00
_cell.angle_beta   90.00
_cell.angle_gamma   90.00
#
_symmetry.space_group_name_H-M   'P 1'
#
loop_
_entity.id
_entity.type
_entity.pdbx_description
1 polymer ?
#
loop_
_entity_poly.entity_id
_entity_poly.type
_entity_poly.pdbx_seq_one_letter_code
_entity_poly.pdbx_strand_id
1 'polypeptide(L)'
;MTWSLIPGIPNWRFGAYEDPGITIYLLVVGFWYFMELPIAVLAPVFFADPAGAVVGKWASANIPSFNPPWIGKKTVLGSAAVFAVALVSLHTPTSLLPRLLVSLVIAVAEALGSRYDNINITAAVIAAWSLY
;
A
#
# COMPACT_ATOMS: atom_id res chain seq x y z
N MET A 1 8.62 -10.90 -18.93
CA MET A 1 9.46 -10.17 -17.95
C MET A 1 8.93 -8.73 -17.90
N THR A 2 8.62 -8.15 -16.73
CA THR A 2 7.86 -6.87 -16.63
C THR A 2 8.55 -5.68 -17.31
N TRP A 3 9.89 -5.62 -17.28
CA TRP A 3 10.68 -4.54 -17.87
C TRP A 3 11.10 -4.79 -19.33
N SER A 4 10.56 -5.82 -19.99
CA SER A 4 10.84 -6.14 -21.39
C SER A 4 12.35 -6.22 -21.75
N LEU A 5 13.21 -6.54 -20.78
CA LEU A 5 14.67 -6.56 -20.95
C LEU A 5 15.14 -7.59 -21.99
N ILE A 6 14.34 -8.63 -22.22
CA ILE A 6 14.58 -9.65 -23.23
C ILE A 6 13.46 -9.55 -24.28
N PRO A 7 13.77 -9.18 -25.53
CA PRO A 7 12.81 -9.14 -26.62
C PRO A 7 12.15 -10.51 -26.83
N GLY A 8 10.85 -10.54 -27.09
CA GLY A 8 10.11 -11.75 -27.45
C GLY A 8 9.59 -12.60 -26.27
N ILE A 9 9.89 -12.25 -25.02
CA ILE A 9 9.25 -12.90 -23.86
C ILE A 9 7.95 -12.16 -23.52
N PRO A 10 6.77 -12.81 -23.66
CA PRO A 10 5.51 -12.17 -23.32
C PRO A 10 5.43 -11.83 -21.82
N ASN A 11 4.64 -10.82 -21.48
CA ASN A 11 4.41 -10.51 -20.08
C ASN A 11 3.60 -11.62 -19.40
N TRP A 12 3.79 -11.75 -18.09
CA TRP A 12 2.98 -12.64 -17.29
C TRP A 12 1.52 -12.17 -17.30
N ARG A 13 0.54 -13.08 -17.34
CA ARG A 13 -0.90 -12.77 -17.44
C ARG A 13 -1.38 -11.76 -16.38
N PHE A 14 -0.73 -11.73 -15.22
CA PHE A 14 -1.09 -10.87 -14.10
C PHE A 14 -0.11 -9.71 -13.89
N GLY A 15 0.92 -9.58 -14.74
CA GLY A 15 1.89 -8.49 -14.66
C GLY A 15 1.48 -7.32 -15.54
N ALA A 16 1.69 -6.09 -15.04
CA ALA A 16 1.75 -4.92 -15.90
C ALA A 16 3.12 -4.83 -16.58
N TYR A 17 3.17 -4.25 -17.79
CA TYR A 17 4.45 -3.86 -18.37
C TYR A 17 4.97 -2.66 -17.58
N GLU A 18 6.26 -2.67 -17.28
CA GLU A 18 6.97 -1.56 -16.63
C GLU A 18 6.23 -1.07 -15.39
N ASP A 19 6.16 -1.92 -14.36
CA ASP A 19 5.48 -1.61 -13.11
C ASP A 19 6.45 -0.92 -12.12
N PRO A 20 6.49 0.44 -12.07
CA PRO A 20 7.36 1.14 -11.14
C PRO A 20 6.94 0.91 -9.69
N GLY A 21 5.65 0.67 -9.42
CA GLY A 21 5.12 0.49 -8.06
C GLY A 21 5.67 -0.78 -7.42
N ILE A 22 5.62 -1.91 -8.14
CA ILE A 22 6.24 -3.17 -7.69
C ILE A 22 7.76 -3.05 -7.61
N THR A 23 8.38 -2.36 -8.57
CA THR A 23 9.84 -2.20 -8.58
C THR A 23 10.31 -1.41 -7.35
N ILE A 24 9.66 -0.30 -7.04
CA ILE A 24 9.97 0.53 -5.86
C ILE A 24 9.69 -0.25 -4.58
N TYR A 25 8.58 -0.98 -4.52
CA TYR A 25 8.29 -1.88 -3.40
C TYR A 25 9.43 -2.88 -3.16
N LEU A 26 9.91 -3.57 -4.20
CA LEU A 26 10.99 -4.54 -4.08
C LEU A 26 12.31 -3.87 -3.66
N LEU A 27 12.60 -2.66 -4.16
CA LEU A 27 13.78 -1.90 -3.74
C LEU A 27 13.71 -1.50 -2.26
N VAL A 28 12.55 -1.02 -1.79
CA VAL A 28 12.33 -0.69 -0.38
C VAL A 28 12.54 -1.92 0.49
N VAL A 29 11.89 -3.04 0.16
CA VAL A 29 11.98 -4.28 0.94
C VAL A 29 13.39 -4.85 0.94
N GLY A 30 14.04 -4.87 -0.23
CA GLY A 30 15.42 -5.34 -0.39
C GLY A 30 16.41 -4.49 0.41
N PHE A 31 16.26 -3.16 0.36
CA PHE A 31 17.06 -2.24 1.17
C PHE A 31 16.81 -2.43 2.67
N TRP A 32 15.56 -2.58 3.10
CA TRP A 32 15.20 -2.79 4.50
C TRP A 32 15.82 -4.06 5.07
N TYR A 33 15.79 -5.14 4.27
CA TYR A 33 16.42 -6.41 4.62
C TYR A 33 17.95 -6.31 4.64
N PHE A 34 18.55 -5.63 3.66
CA PHE A 34 20.00 -5.37 3.62
C PHE A 34 20.49 -4.62 4.86
N MET A 35 19.67 -3.70 5.38
CA MET A 35 19.95 -2.95 6.61
C MET A 35 19.61 -3.72 7.90
N GLU A 36 19.18 -4.99 7.79
CA GLU A 36 18.80 -5.86 8.91
C GLU A 36 17.69 -5.25 9.82
N LEU A 37 16.81 -4.43 9.25
CA LEU A 37 15.75 -3.76 9.98
C LEU A 37 14.54 -4.68 10.21
N PRO A 38 13.76 -4.48 11.30
CA PRO A 38 12.63 -5.33 11.63
C PRO A 38 11.55 -5.27 10.55
N ILE A 39 11.29 -6.40 9.89
CA ILE A 39 10.33 -6.51 8.78
C ILE A 39 8.89 -6.20 9.21
N ALA A 40 8.57 -6.41 10.49
CA ALA A 40 7.26 -6.12 11.06
C ALA A 40 6.88 -4.63 10.93
N VAL A 41 7.86 -3.72 10.86
CA VAL A 41 7.61 -2.30 10.63
C VAL A 41 6.95 -2.07 9.27
N LEU A 42 7.37 -2.79 8.23
CA LEU A 42 6.84 -2.67 6.87
C LEU A 42 5.50 -3.40 6.66
N ALA A 43 4.92 -4.02 7.69
CA ALA A 43 3.67 -4.78 7.55
C ALA A 43 2.52 -4.01 6.85
N PRO A 44 2.28 -2.71 7.10
CA PRO A 44 1.27 -1.96 6.36
C PRO A 44 1.54 -1.90 4.85
N VAL A 45 2.80 -1.85 4.41
CA VAL A 45 3.16 -1.85 2.98
C VAL A 45 2.75 -3.18 2.32
N PHE A 46 2.83 -4.30 3.04
CA PHE A 46 2.49 -5.62 2.51
C PHE A 46 0.99 -5.88 2.41
N PHE A 47 0.20 -5.29 3.29
CA PHE A 47 -1.19 -5.68 3.47
C PHE A 47 -2.20 -4.58 3.14
N ALA A 48 -1.87 -3.31 3.40
CA ALA A 48 -2.86 -2.24 3.33
C ALA A 48 -3.28 -1.95 1.88
N ASP A 49 -2.33 -1.81 0.95
CA ASP A 49 -2.63 -1.58 -0.47
C ASP A 49 -3.39 -2.75 -1.13
N PRO A 50 -2.95 -4.02 -1.00
CA PRO A 50 -3.72 -5.15 -1.51
C PRO A 50 -5.14 -5.24 -0.93
N ALA A 51 -5.32 -4.92 0.36
CA ALA A 51 -6.64 -4.88 0.97
C ALA A 51 -7.52 -3.80 0.35
N GLY A 52 -6.97 -2.60 0.12
CA GLY A 52 -7.68 -1.51 -0.56
C GLY A 52 -8.13 -1.88 -1.97
N ALA A 53 -7.26 -2.53 -2.74
CA ALA A 53 -7.58 -2.99 -4.09
C ALA A 53 -8.65 -4.09 -4.10
N VAL A 54 -8.53 -5.10 -3.22
CA VAL A 54 -9.47 -6.23 -3.14
C VAL A 54 -10.85 -5.75 -2.67
N VAL A 55 -10.91 -5.04 -1.54
CA VAL A 55 -12.17 -4.57 -0.97
C VAL A 55 -12.81 -3.52 -1.88
N GLY A 56 -12.04 -2.58 -2.40
CA GLY A 56 -12.54 -1.56 -3.31
C GLY A 56 -13.14 -2.18 -4.57
N LYS A 57 -12.45 -3.15 -5.20
CA LYS A 57 -12.97 -3.82 -6.40
C LYS A 57 -14.22 -4.65 -6.11
N TRP A 58 -14.22 -5.40 -5.00
CA TRP A 58 -15.40 -6.16 -4.59
C TRP A 58 -16.59 -5.25 -4.29
N ALA A 59 -16.39 -4.16 -3.55
CA ALA A 59 -17.45 -3.25 -3.17
C ALA A 59 -18.01 -2.48 -4.37
N SER A 60 -17.17 -2.07 -5.32
CA SER A 60 -17.64 -1.46 -6.57
C SER A 60 -18.48 -2.42 -7.42
N ALA A 61 -18.24 -3.73 -7.32
CA ALA A 61 -19.02 -4.74 -8.05
C ALA A 61 -20.34 -5.10 -7.35
N ASN A 62 -20.38 -5.12 -6.01
CA ASN A 62 -21.52 -5.65 -5.26
C ASN A 62 -22.40 -4.56 -4.61
N ILE A 63 -21.81 -3.44 -4.19
CA ILE A 63 -22.48 -2.36 -3.44
C ILE A 63 -22.02 -0.97 -3.91
N PRO A 64 -22.15 -0.64 -5.21
CA PRO A 64 -21.59 0.58 -5.79
C PRO A 64 -22.09 1.89 -5.15
N SER A 65 -23.33 1.91 -4.63
CA SER A 65 -23.89 3.07 -3.93
C SER A 65 -23.12 3.47 -2.67
N PHE A 66 -22.44 2.51 -2.04
CA PHE A 66 -21.64 2.72 -0.83
C PHE A 66 -20.14 2.85 -1.12
N ASN A 67 -19.72 2.67 -2.37
CA ASN A 67 -18.30 2.74 -2.75
C ASN A 67 -18.00 3.80 -3.82
N PRO A 68 -18.35 5.08 -3.59
CA PRO A 68 -18.02 6.12 -4.55
C PRO A 68 -16.50 6.27 -4.70
N PRO A 69 -16.01 6.63 -5.88
CA PRO A 69 -14.64 7.12 -6.04
C PRO A 69 -14.48 8.44 -5.29
N TRP A 70 -13.28 8.72 -4.79
CA TRP A 70 -12.99 9.98 -4.08
C TRP A 70 -11.70 10.64 -4.61
N ILE A 71 -10.56 9.94 -4.58
CA ILE A 71 -9.30 10.42 -5.14
C ILE A 71 -8.97 9.60 -6.39
N GLY A 72 -9.19 10.19 -7.57
CA GLY A 72 -8.98 9.53 -8.85
C GLY A 72 -9.80 8.23 -8.97
N LYS A 73 -9.11 7.08 -9.04
CA LYS A 73 -9.75 5.75 -9.11
C LYS A 73 -9.88 5.05 -7.75
N LYS A 74 -9.33 5.63 -6.69
CA LYS A 74 -9.42 5.08 -5.34
C LYS A 74 -10.85 5.31 -4.82
N THR A 75 -11.33 4.39 -4.00
CA THR A 75 -12.74 4.34 -3.55
C THR A 75 -12.84 4.44 -2.03
N VAL A 76 -13.99 4.89 -1.52
CA VAL A 76 -14.18 5.11 -0.08
C VAL A 76 -14.00 3.82 0.72
N LEU A 77 -14.63 2.71 0.32
CA LEU A 77 -14.50 1.43 1.03
C LEU A 77 -13.15 0.77 0.79
N GLY A 78 -12.50 1.00 -0.35
CA GLY A 78 -11.11 0.63 -0.55
C GLY A 78 -10.19 1.32 0.48
N SER A 79 -10.34 2.63 0.63
CA SER A 79 -9.50 3.42 1.56
C SER A 79 -9.83 3.11 3.03
N ALA A 80 -11.08 2.79 3.34
CA ALA A 80 -11.47 2.28 4.66
C ALA A 80 -10.81 0.93 4.98
N ALA A 81 -10.65 0.06 3.97
CA ALA A 81 -9.90 -1.19 4.13
C ALA A 81 -8.41 -0.95 4.35
N VAL A 82 -7.79 -0.04 3.58
CA VAL A 82 -6.39 0.39 3.80
C VAL A 82 -6.21 0.88 5.23
N PHE A 83 -7.12 1.75 5.71
CA PHE A 83 -7.12 2.25 7.09
C PHE A 83 -7.21 1.12 8.12
N ALA A 84 -8.20 0.22 7.99
CA ALA A 84 -8.40 -0.86 8.94
C ALA A 84 -7.21 -1.83 8.97
N VAL A 85 -6.67 -2.18 7.80
CA VAL A 85 -5.51 -3.07 7.69
C VAL A 85 -4.24 -2.39 8.21
N ALA A 86 -4.01 -1.11 7.92
CA ALA A 86 -2.91 -0.34 8.50
C ALA A 86 -3.01 -0.31 10.03
N LEU A 87 -4.21 -0.09 10.57
CA LEU A 87 -4.46 -0.04 12.01
C LEU A 87 -4.10 -1.36 12.71
N VAL A 88 -4.39 -2.50 12.11
CA VAL A 88 -4.01 -3.79 12.73
C VAL A 88 -2.56 -4.18 12.47
N SER A 89 -1.99 -3.77 11.32
CA SER A 89 -0.64 -4.18 10.91
C SER A 89 0.49 -3.27 11.40
N LEU A 90 0.20 -2.04 11.83
CA LEU A 90 1.21 -1.12 12.35
C LEU A 90 2.01 -1.75 13.51
N HIS A 91 3.34 -1.64 13.46
CA HIS A 91 4.18 -2.10 14.55
C HIS A 91 4.22 -1.09 15.71
N THR A 92 4.57 0.15 15.41
CA THR A 92 4.46 1.31 16.30
C THR A 92 3.66 2.42 15.59
N PRO A 93 2.97 3.30 16.33
CA PRO A 93 2.83 3.36 17.79
C PRO A 93 1.87 2.30 18.38
N THR A 94 2.05 2.00 19.67
CA THR A 94 1.19 1.07 20.44
C THR A 94 -0.04 1.75 21.04
N SER A 95 0.07 3.04 21.38
CA SER A 95 -1.04 3.86 21.88
C SER A 95 -2.12 4.04 20.82
N LEU A 96 -3.38 3.84 21.21
CA LEU A 96 -4.53 3.82 20.28
C LEU A 96 -4.65 5.10 19.45
N LEU A 97 -4.60 6.28 20.08
CA LEU A 97 -4.80 7.54 19.37
C LEU A 97 -3.71 7.80 18.32
N PRO A 98 -2.40 7.77 18.64
CA PRO A 98 -1.34 7.83 17.62
C PRO A 98 -1.50 6.80 16.51
N ARG A 99 -1.91 5.58 16.86
CA ARG A 99 -2.07 4.49 15.90
C ARG A 99 -3.22 4.76 14.91
N LEU A 100 -4.34 5.30 15.39
CA LEU A 100 -5.46 5.75 14.56
C LEU A 100 -5.02 6.87 13.61
N LEU A 101 -4.26 7.86 14.11
CA LEU A 101 -3.79 8.98 13.30
C LEU A 101 -2.80 8.52 12.22
N VAL A 102 -1.83 7.67 12.56
CA VAL A 102 -0.89 7.11 11.59
C VAL A 102 -1.60 6.26 10.55
N SER A 103 -2.58 5.44 10.95
CA SER A 103 -3.37 4.64 10.01
C SER A 103 -4.17 5.50 9.04
N LEU A 104 -4.71 6.62 9.51
CA LEU A 104 -5.40 7.60 8.67
C LEU A 104 -4.42 8.25 7.67
N VAL A 105 -3.23 8.64 8.13
CA VAL A 105 -2.18 9.17 7.27
C VAL A 105 -1.77 8.14 6.20
N ILE A 106 -1.63 6.86 6.57
CA ILE A 106 -1.33 5.78 5.61
C ILE A 106 -2.44 5.65 4.56
N ALA A 107 -3.71 5.65 4.95
CA ALA A 107 -4.82 5.57 4.01
C ALA A 107 -4.88 6.77 3.05
N VAL A 108 -4.58 7.98 3.54
CA VAL A 108 -4.49 9.18 2.69
C VAL A 108 -3.26 9.11 1.77
N ALA A 109 -2.12 8.65 2.28
CA ALA A 109 -0.87 8.53 1.53
C ALA A 109 -1.00 7.52 0.37
N GLU A 110 -1.67 6.39 0.61
CA GLU A 110 -2.05 5.41 -0.41
C GLU A 110 -2.94 6.04 -1.48
N ALA A 111 -3.99 6.75 -1.06
CA ALA A 111 -4.95 7.32 -1.99
C ALA A 111 -4.34 8.39 -2.90
N LEU A 112 -3.37 9.15 -2.39
CA LEU A 112 -2.61 10.16 -3.14
C LEU A 112 -1.51 9.56 -4.02
N GLY A 113 -1.02 8.36 -3.71
CA GLY A 113 0.18 7.78 -4.33
C GLY A 113 0.01 7.33 -5.78
N SER A 114 -1.21 7.06 -6.24
CA SER A 114 -1.49 6.61 -7.62
C SER A 114 -0.66 5.39 -8.03
N ARG A 115 0.45 5.55 -8.78
CA ARG A 115 1.40 4.47 -9.15
C ARG A 115 2.55 4.27 -8.16
N TYR A 116 2.64 5.15 -7.17
CA TYR A 116 3.69 5.27 -6.17
C TYR A 116 3.08 5.17 -4.76
N ASP A 117 1.96 4.47 -4.61
CA ASP A 117 1.31 4.20 -3.32
C ASP A 117 2.26 3.50 -2.35
N ASN A 118 3.00 2.49 -2.81
CA ASN A 118 3.95 1.77 -1.96
C ASN A 118 5.00 2.67 -1.30
N ILE A 119 5.58 3.64 -2.02
CA ILE A 119 6.58 4.55 -1.44
C ILE A 119 5.93 5.56 -0.48
N ASN A 120 4.71 6.00 -0.76
CA ASN A 120 3.97 6.91 0.12
C ASN A 120 3.59 6.23 1.44
N ILE A 121 3.09 4.99 1.38
CA ILE A 121 2.81 4.17 2.57
C ILE A 121 4.11 3.93 3.34
N THR A 122 5.18 3.55 2.64
CA THR A 122 6.50 3.33 3.24
C THR A 122 6.99 4.57 3.99
N ALA A 123 6.92 5.75 3.37
CA ALA A 123 7.33 7.01 4.00
C ALA A 123 6.52 7.31 5.27
N ALA A 124 5.19 7.12 5.23
CA ALA A 124 4.34 7.30 6.41
C ALA A 124 4.67 6.32 7.55
N VAL A 125 4.92 5.05 7.21
CA VAL A 125 5.30 4.00 8.16
C VAL A 125 6.66 4.28 8.79
N ILE A 126 7.67 4.62 7.99
CA ILE A 126 9.03 4.92 8.50
C ILE A 126 9.02 6.18 9.35
N ALA A 127 8.26 7.21 8.94
CA ALA A 127 8.11 8.43 9.72
C ALA A 127 7.48 8.13 11.09
N ALA A 128 6.41 7.33 11.14
CA ALA A 128 5.80 6.91 12.38
C ALA A 128 6.78 6.10 13.25
N TRP A 129 7.50 5.14 12.67
CA TRP A 129 8.49 4.34 13.40
C TRP A 129 9.66 5.16 13.95
N SER A 130 10.07 6.22 13.24
CA SER A 130 11.14 7.11 13.71
C SER A 130 10.70 8.03 14.86
N LEU A 131 9.40 8.26 15.01
CA LEU A 131 8.82 9.16 16.02
C LEU A 131 8.38 8.43 17.31
N TYR A 132 8.27 7.10 17.27
CA TYR A 132 7.72 6.28 18.36
C TYR A 132 8.53 4.99 18.57
#